data_AF-A0A321LJI0-F1
#
_entry.id   AF-A0A321LJI0-F1
#
_cell.length_a   1.000
_cell.length_b   1.000
_cell.length_c   1.000
_cell.angle_alpha   90.00
_cell.angle_beta   90.00
_cell.angle_gamma   90.00
#
_symmetry.space_group_name_H-M   'P 1'
#
loop_
_entity.id
_entity.type
_entity.pdbx_description
1 polymer ?
#
loop_
_entity_poly.entity_id
_entity_poly.type
_entity_poly.pdbx_seq_one_letter_code
_entity_poly.pdbx_strand_id
1 'polypeptide(L)' 'EIEIGLLSRQCLGKRRIGEIASLEQEVSAWNQEVNRQAIQIQWKFDRAKAREKFRYSPIITRSEH' A
#
# COMPACT_ATOMS: atom_id res chain seq x y z
N GLU A 1 -4.35 0.56 6.05
CA GLU A 1 -4.07 -0.19 4.82
C GLU A 1 -3.03 0.54 4.00
N ILE A 2 -2.03 -0.17 3.48
CA ILE A 2 -1.18 0.28 2.37
C ILE A 2 -1.60 -0.54 1.14
N GLU A 3 -1.38 -0.03 -0.06
CA GLU A 3 -1.61 -0.72 -1.35
C GLU A 3 -1.11 -2.17 -1.35
N ILE A 4 0.09 -2.45 -0.84
CA ILE A 4 0.63 -3.82 -0.77
C ILE A 4 -0.21 -4.77 0.10
N GLY A 5 -0.86 -4.25 1.14
CA GLY A 5 -1.77 -5.00 1.99
C GLY A 5 -3.13 -5.24 1.34
N LEU A 6 -3.59 -4.32 0.49
CA LEU A 6 -4.80 -4.49 -0.31
C LEU A 6 -4.57 -5.54 -1.39
N LEU A 7 -3.47 -5.43 -2.13
CA LEU A 7 -3.02 -6.43 -3.11
C LEU A 7 -2.92 -7.82 -2.47
N SER A 8 -2.28 -7.92 -1.30
CA SER A 8 -2.15 -9.20 -0.58
C SER A 8 -3.50 -9.82 -0.24
N ARG A 9 -4.52 -9.03 0.10
CA ARG A 9 -5.84 -9.57 0.48
C ARG A 9 -6.75 -9.84 -0.70
N GLN A 10 -6.76 -8.94 -1.68
CA GLN A 10 -7.71 -8.96 -2.79
C GLN A 10 -7.19 -9.73 -4.00
N CYS A 11 -5.89 -9.66 -4.28
CA CYS A 11 -5.27 -10.37 -5.40
C CYS A 11 -4.71 -11.72 -4.96
N LEU A 12 -3.81 -11.74 -3.97
CA LEU A 12 -3.04 -12.94 -3.61
C LEU A 12 -3.76 -13.85 -2.59
N GLY A 13 -4.57 -13.25 -1.71
CA GLY A 13 -5.29 -13.92 -0.65
C GLY A 13 -4.36 -14.72 0.28
N LYS A 14 -4.65 -16.01 0.45
CA LYS A 14 -3.80 -16.97 1.20
C LYS A 14 -2.98 -17.88 0.28
N ARG A 15 -3.03 -17.71 -1.04
CA ARG A 15 -2.32 -18.58 -1.97
C ARG A 15 -0.84 -18.23 -2.01
N ARG A 16 -0.01 -19.26 -2.16
CA ARG A 16 1.39 -19.10 -2.55
C ARG A 16 1.50 -19.33 -4.05
N ILE A 17 2.08 -18.36 -4.74
CA ILE A 17 2.40 -18.45 -6.16
C ILE A 17 3.89 -18.72 -6.24
N GLY A 18 4.25 -19.92 -6.71
CA GLY A 18 5.64 -20.39 -6.70
C GLY A 18 6.50 -19.85 -7.84
N GLU A 19 5.90 -19.17 -8.81
CA GLU A 19 6.51 -18.80 -10.08
C GLU A 19 6.22 -17.33 -10.39
N ILE A 20 7.26 -16.56 -10.72
CA ILE A 20 7.17 -15.10 -10.75
C ILE A 20 6.34 -14.58 -11.93
N ALA A 21 6.38 -15.26 -13.08
CA ALA A 21 5.59 -14.87 -14.24
C ALA A 21 4.08 -14.99 -13.94
N SER A 22 3.68 -16.07 -13.27
CA SER A 22 2.31 -16.26 -12.79
C SER A 22 1.88 -15.15 -11.81
N LEU A 23 2.77 -14.73 -10.91
CA LEU A 23 2.51 -13.64 -9.97
C LEU A 23 2.28 -12.31 -10.71
N GLU A 24 3.13 -11.98 -11.67
CA GLU A 24 3.02 -10.74 -12.46
C GLU A 24 1.71 -10.67 -13.26
N GLN A 25 1.29 -11.80 -13.84
CA GLN A 25 0.03 -11.88 -14.57
C GLN A 25 -1.18 -11.62 -13.66
N GLU A 26 -1.23 -12.26 -12.48
CA GLU A 26 -2.32 -12.04 -11.53
C GLU A 26 -2.37 -10.60 -11.04
N VAL A 27 -1.23 -10.03 -10.68
CA VAL A 27 -1.13 -8.63 -10.21
C VAL A 27 -1.57 -7.66 -11.30
N SER A 28 -1.16 -7.89 -12.55
CA SER A 28 -1.55 -7.05 -13.70
C SER A 28 -3.06 -7.10 -13.95
N ALA A 29 -3.64 -8.31 -13.97
CA ALA A 29 -5.08 -8.50 -14.15
C ALA A 29 -5.89 -7.83 -13.04
N TRP A 30 -5.46 -7.97 -11.79
CA TRP A 30 -6.07 -7.30 -10.65
C TRP A 30 -5.98 -5.77 -10.76
N ASN A 31 -4.81 -5.23 -11.09
CA ASN A 31 -4.64 -3.78 -11.25
C ASN A 31 -5.58 -3.19 -12.30
N GLN A 32 -5.73 -3.87 -13.44
CA GLN A 32 -6.67 -3.43 -14.47
C GLN A 32 -8.11 -3.41 -13.97
N GLU A 33 -8.51 -4.41 -13.19
CA GLU A 33 -9.87 -4.50 -12.65
C GLU A 33 -10.16 -3.42 -11.60
N VAL A 34 -9.25 -3.22 -10.65
CA VAL A 34 -9.37 -2.18 -9.61
C VAL A 34 -9.42 -0.79 -10.24
N ASN A 35 -8.61 -0.56 -11.29
CA ASN A 35 -8.63 0.68 -12.05
C ASN A 35 -9.94 0.88 -12.82
N ARG A 36 -10.47 -0.17 -13.47
CA ARG A 36 -11.79 -0.13 -14.14
C ARG A 36 -12.92 0.18 -13.17
N GLN A 37 -12.87 -0.41 -11.97
CA GLN A 37 -13.86 -0.18 -10.93
C GLN A 37 -13.68 1.16 -10.20
N ALA A 38 -12.64 1.93 -10.53
CA ALA A 38 -12.29 3.20 -9.89
C ALA A 38 -12.26 3.10 -8.35
N ILE A 39 -11.80 1.95 -7.83
CA ILE A 39 -11.74 1.73 -6.39
C ILE A 39 -10.71 2.69 -5.79
N GLN A 40 -11.20 3.65 -5.00
CA GLN A 40 -10.33 4.58 -4.30
C GLN A 40 -9.72 3.91 -3.07
N ILE A 41 -8.40 3.89 -3.00
CA ILE A 41 -7.69 3.51 -1.78
C ILE A 41 -7.87 4.64 -0.75
N GLN A 42 -8.71 4.40 0.24
CA GLN A 42 -8.92 5.30 1.36
C GLN A 42 -7.72 5.20 2.32
N TRP A 43 -6.69 5.99 2.05
CA TRP A 43 -5.47 6.03 2.86
C TRP A 43 -5.79 6.55 4.27
N LYS A 44 -5.75 5.65 5.25
CA LYS A 44 -5.99 5.97 6.68
C LYS A 44 -4.70 6.26 7.46
N PHE A 45 -3.53 6.18 6.84
CA PHE A 45 -2.23 6.41 7.49
C PHE A 45 -1.78 7.85 7.25
N ASP A 46 -1.93 8.70 8.26
CA ASP A 46 -1.62 10.12 8.21
C ASP A 46 -0.32 10.45 8.99
N ARG A 47 0.16 11.69 8.86
CA ARG A 47 1.39 12.14 9.53
C ARG A 47 1.32 12.02 11.06
N ALA A 48 0.13 12.19 11.66
CA ALA A 48 -0.03 12.08 13.10
C ALA A 48 0.17 10.62 13.56
N LYS A 49 -0.47 9.67 12.86
CA LYS A 49 -0.26 8.23 13.09
C LYS A 49 1.18 7.79 12.82
N ALA A 50 1.85 8.38 11.83
CA ALA A 50 3.27 8.12 11.60
C ALA A 50 4.13 8.57 12.79
N ARG A 51 3.88 9.77 13.32
CA ARG A 51 4.57 10.29 14.53
C ARG A 51 4.37 9.42 15.75
N GLU A 52 3.14 8.95 15.97
CA GLU A 52 2.82 8.02 17.06
C GLU A 52 3.51 6.66 16.88
N LYS A 53 3.37 6.05 15.69
CA LYS A 53 3.88 4.70 15.39
C LYS A 53 5.41 4.63 15.43
N PHE A 54 6.08 5.61 14.83
CA PHE A 54 7.54 5.65 14.70
C PHE A 54 8.23 6.43 15.83
N ARG A 55 7.46 6.99 16.78
CA ARG A 55 7.97 7.78 17.91
C ARG A 55 8.91 8.89 17.45
N TYR A 56 8.54 9.59 16.38
CA TYR A 56 9.32 10.72 15.88
C TYR A 56 9.35 11.80 16.97
N SER A 57 10.52 12.00 17.60
CA SER A 57 10.79 13.25 18.31
C SER A 57 10.93 14.35 17.27
N PRO A 58 10.17 15.46 17.36
CA PRO A 58 10.31 16.53 16.41
C PRO A 58 11.65 17.22 16.65
N ILE A 59 12.67 16.89 15.86
CA ILE A 59 13.82 17.77 15.68
C ILE A 59 13.31 18.91 14.81
N ILE A 60 12.76 19.95 15.44
CA ILE A 60 12.36 21.17 14.74
C ILE A 60 13.64 21.92 14.38
N THR A 61 14.29 21.55 13.28
CA THR A 61 15.21 22.47 12.62
C THR A 61 14.39 23.15 11.55
N ARG A 62 13.85 24.32 11.88
CA ARG A 62 13.20 25.19 10.89
C ARG A 62 14.34 25.66 9.98
N SER A 63 14.37 25.22 8.73
CA SER A 63 15.26 25.80 7.74
C SER A 63 14.83 27.25 7.56
N GLU A 64 15.66 28.19 8.01
CA GLU A 64 15.50 29.59 7.71
C GLU A 64 15.87 29.80 6.24
N HIS A 65 14.87 30.16 5.44
CA HIS A 65 15.02 30.78 4.13
C HIS A 65 14.41 32.16 4.20
#